data_AF-A0A419G1P0-F1
#
_entry.id   AF-A0A419G1P0-F1
#
_cell.length_a   1.000
_cell.length_b   1.000
_cell.length_c   1.000
_cell.angle_alpha   90.00
_cell.angle_beta   90.00
_cell.angle_gamma   90.00
#
_symmetry.space_group_name_H-M   'P 1'
#
loop_
_entity.id
_entity.type
_entity.pdbx_description
1 polymer ?
#
loop_
_entity_poly.entity_id
_entity_poly.type
_entity_poly.pdbx_seq_one_letter_code
_entity_poly.pdbx_strand_id
1 'polypeptide(L)'
;MKKRLFYILGILVILSGLMGPIIYSDKLARRQRPLNPVPALSGSTENGSALRDDAGSGTERDLKKNTGSGAEKGSVKNANSPGTEKERVTGTSLPGILPAGQSPGGQPPENATGVHLWVTQDFGRSSMYAETVGFRPGDAALDILNNNLNIETAHGGTFVNSINGVASGYTGKSGGERRKKDWFYWVNGVMASVGADQFVPGTGDVIWWDYHDWSTTMFVPAVIGAYPEPFLHGYNRQNRGAVILYADGYEQQAQKIKRGLEKLHVEPVSAAPFSEEGITKRTGPAIVVGPWTDLKQSEILRGINERGVKNGLYVKFSDDGFDLLTSSGQTAGTCGKDCGAIVAVGTGSGKGDVLWLVTGVDRQGLENAVAVLSERPLEIKYCFGAAIDSGKVIPLPVQ
;
A
#
# COMPACT_ATOMS: atom_id res chain seq x y z
N MET A 1 0.32 42.95 -0.57
CA MET A 1 -0.26 41.73 -1.20
C MET A 1 0.32 41.38 -2.59
N LYS A 2 1.62 41.61 -2.91
CA LYS A 2 2.19 41.25 -4.24
C LYS A 2 3.59 40.63 -4.22
N LYS A 3 4.05 40.06 -3.11
CA LYS A 3 5.41 39.46 -3.00
C LYS A 3 5.46 37.96 -2.65
N ARG A 4 4.33 37.26 -2.54
CA ARG A 4 4.30 35.82 -2.23
C ARG A 4 4.01 34.90 -3.43
N LEU A 5 3.81 35.46 -4.63
CA LEU A 5 3.43 34.67 -5.82
C LEU A 5 4.63 34.23 -6.69
N PHE A 6 5.82 34.81 -6.51
CA PHE A 6 7.00 34.49 -7.33
C PHE A 6 7.88 33.36 -6.80
N TYR A 7 7.72 32.95 -5.53
CA TYR A 7 8.51 31.86 -4.96
C TYR A 7 7.99 30.45 -5.30
N ILE A 8 6.73 30.33 -5.74
CA ILE A 8 6.14 29.03 -6.10
C ILE A 8 6.45 28.66 -7.57
N LEU A 9 6.77 29.63 -8.42
CA LEU A 9 7.14 29.36 -9.82
C LEU A 9 8.64 29.01 -10.00
N GLY A 10 9.50 29.37 -9.04
CA GLY A 10 10.95 29.14 -9.13
C GLY A 10 11.41 27.71 -8.79
N ILE A 11 10.58 26.91 -8.09
CA ILE A 11 10.91 25.52 -7.75
C ILE A 11 10.50 24.56 -8.87
N LEU A 12 9.56 24.94 -9.74
CA LEU A 12 9.12 24.12 -10.87
C LEU A 12 10.07 24.13 -12.08
N VAL A 13 11.03 25.06 -12.16
CA VAL A 13 11.95 25.22 -13.30
C VAL A 13 13.32 24.57 -13.05
N ILE A 14 13.65 24.20 -11.81
CA ILE A 14 14.92 23.51 -11.49
C ILE A 14 14.85 22.01 -11.82
N LEU A 15 13.66 21.46 -12.12
CA LEU A 15 13.49 20.09 -12.60
C LEU A 15 13.59 19.94 -14.13
N SER A 16 13.83 21.02 -14.88
CA SER A 16 13.88 20.98 -16.36
C SER A 16 15.22 21.40 -16.97
N GLY A 17 16.31 21.42 -16.20
CA GLY A 17 17.57 22.00 -16.68
C GLY A 17 18.83 21.34 -16.17
N LEU A 18 18.93 20.01 -16.22
CA LEU A 18 20.21 19.27 -16.12
C LEU A 18 20.04 17.84 -16.67
N MET A 19 19.67 17.75 -17.95
CA MET A 19 19.83 16.52 -18.73
C MET A 19 20.41 16.91 -20.08
N GLY A 20 21.70 16.61 -20.26
CA GLY A 20 22.30 16.48 -21.59
C GLY A 20 21.61 15.34 -22.36
N PRO A 21 21.84 15.22 -23.68
CA PRO A 21 21.07 14.31 -24.52
C PRO A 21 21.32 12.85 -24.11
N ILE A 22 20.33 12.24 -23.46
CA ILE A 22 20.30 10.80 -23.21
C ILE A 22 19.78 10.12 -24.47
N ILE A 23 20.59 9.21 -24.97
CA ILE A 23 20.35 8.35 -26.11
C ILE A 23 19.08 7.52 -25.87
N TYR A 24 18.15 7.62 -26.80
CA TYR A 24 16.88 6.90 -26.85
C TYR A 24 17.12 5.38 -26.83
N SER A 25 16.50 4.65 -25.89
CA SER A 25 16.38 3.19 -26.01
C SER A 25 14.98 2.86 -26.52
N ASP A 26 14.91 2.55 -27.81
CA ASP A 26 13.74 2.15 -28.59
C ASP A 26 13.26 0.71 -28.25
N LYS A 27 13.10 0.41 -26.95
CA LYS A 27 12.85 -0.97 -26.47
C LYS A 27 11.38 -1.35 -26.30
N LEU A 28 10.45 -0.39 -26.25
CA LEU A 28 9.03 -0.69 -26.04
C LEU A 28 8.18 -0.64 -27.33
N ALA A 29 8.60 0.09 -28.37
CA ALA A 29 7.88 0.13 -29.65
C ALA A 29 8.00 -1.17 -30.47
N ARG A 30 9.02 -2.00 -30.21
CA ARG A 30 9.26 -3.27 -30.93
C ARG A 30 8.51 -4.50 -30.39
N ARG A 31 7.68 -4.37 -29.35
CA ARG A 31 7.00 -5.52 -28.71
C ARG A 31 5.48 -5.54 -28.81
N GLN A 32 4.88 -4.71 -29.67
CA GLN A 32 3.54 -5.00 -30.16
C GLN A 32 3.65 -6.00 -31.32
N ARG A 33 3.56 -7.30 -31.02
CA ARG A 33 3.21 -8.28 -32.08
C ARG A 33 1.73 -8.10 -32.40
N PRO A 34 1.34 -8.03 -33.69
CA PRO A 34 -0.06 -8.15 -34.05
C PRO A 34 -0.55 -9.55 -33.67
N LEU A 35 -1.77 -9.61 -33.12
CA LEU A 35 -2.51 -10.85 -32.91
C LEU A 35 -2.66 -11.58 -34.25
N ASN A 36 -2.01 -12.73 -34.39
CA ASN A 36 -2.37 -13.68 -35.45
C ASN A 36 -3.62 -14.46 -34.98
N PRO A 37 -4.68 -14.56 -35.79
CA PRO A 37 -5.85 -15.35 -35.45
C PRO A 37 -5.54 -16.85 -35.48
N VAL A 38 -6.18 -17.58 -34.56
CA VAL A 38 -6.14 -19.05 -34.42
C VAL A 38 -6.58 -19.72 -35.72
N PRO A 39 -5.93 -20.79 -36.22
CA PRO A 39 -6.44 -21.55 -37.36
C PRO A 39 -7.59 -22.45 -36.92
N ALA A 40 -8.75 -22.27 -37.55
CA ALA A 40 -9.86 -23.22 -37.48
C ALA A 40 -9.56 -24.46 -38.32
N LEU A 41 -9.84 -25.64 -37.75
CA LEU A 41 -9.89 -26.93 -38.44
C LEU A 41 -11.05 -26.95 -39.45
N SER A 42 -10.75 -27.10 -40.74
CA SER A 42 -11.54 -27.80 -41.76
C SER A 42 -10.66 -27.89 -43.02
N GLY A 43 -10.48 -29.03 -43.68
CA GLY A 43 -11.53 -29.83 -44.30
C GLY A 43 -11.60 -29.44 -45.78
N SER A 44 -10.75 -30.08 -46.59
CA SER A 44 -10.70 -30.00 -48.06
C SER A 44 -12.03 -30.32 -48.74
N THR A 45 -12.44 -29.55 -49.75
CA THR A 45 -12.58 -29.98 -51.17
C THR A 45 -13.15 -28.86 -52.06
N GLU A 46 -12.82 -28.98 -53.34
CA GLU A 46 -13.02 -28.11 -54.51
C GLU A 46 -14.49 -27.86 -54.91
N ASN A 47 -14.79 -26.69 -55.52
CA ASN A 47 -15.24 -26.55 -56.93
C ASN A 47 -15.95 -25.21 -57.24
N GLY A 48 -15.49 -24.55 -58.32
CA GLY A 48 -16.33 -24.13 -59.47
C GLY A 48 -17.27 -22.90 -59.39
N SER A 49 -16.90 -21.86 -60.15
CA SER A 49 -17.73 -20.99 -61.06
C SER A 49 -19.03 -20.34 -60.55
N ALA A 50 -19.52 -19.17 -60.97
CA ALA A 50 -19.18 -18.04 -61.82
C ALA A 50 -20.37 -17.04 -61.71
N LEU A 51 -20.23 -15.84 -62.29
CA LEU A 51 -21.28 -14.83 -62.59
C LEU A 51 -21.76 -13.98 -61.39
N ARG A 52 -22.21 -12.74 -61.53
CA ARG A 52 -21.96 -11.53 -62.36
C ARG A 52 -23.00 -10.51 -61.85
N ASP A 53 -22.72 -9.21 -62.01
CA ASP A 53 -23.69 -8.09 -62.05
C ASP A 53 -24.32 -7.67 -60.70
N ASP A 54 -24.64 -6.42 -60.36
CA ASP A 54 -24.36 -5.05 -60.86
C ASP A 54 -25.02 -4.08 -59.83
N ALA A 55 -24.58 -2.81 -59.78
CA ALA A 55 -25.24 -1.61 -59.20
C ALA A 55 -25.80 -1.64 -57.75
N GLY A 56 -25.73 -0.61 -56.90
CA GLY A 56 -25.51 0.81 -57.08
C GLY A 56 -26.38 1.58 -56.06
N SER A 57 -25.80 2.62 -55.46
CA SER A 57 -26.49 3.84 -54.98
C SER A 57 -27.52 3.80 -53.83
N GLY A 58 -27.34 4.72 -52.87
CA GLY A 58 -28.49 5.48 -52.36
C GLY A 58 -28.58 5.64 -50.84
N THR A 59 -27.76 6.52 -50.27
CA THR A 59 -28.04 7.17 -48.98
C THR A 59 -29.04 8.31 -49.18
N GLU A 60 -30.15 8.30 -48.46
CA GLU A 60 -30.96 9.51 -48.23
C GLU A 60 -31.45 9.59 -46.79
N ARG A 61 -31.37 10.81 -46.27
CA ARG A 61 -31.79 11.26 -44.94
C ARG A 61 -33.27 11.57 -44.98
N ASP A 62 -33.99 11.37 -43.88
CA ASP A 62 -35.09 12.26 -43.54
C ASP A 62 -35.37 12.37 -42.04
N LEU A 63 -35.48 13.62 -41.58
CA LEU A 63 -35.99 14.02 -40.28
C LEU A 63 -37.53 14.06 -40.33
N LYS A 64 -38.20 13.69 -39.23
CA LYS A 64 -39.40 14.44 -38.80
C LYS A 64 -39.71 14.30 -37.31
N LYS A 65 -39.99 15.47 -36.72
CA LYS A 65 -40.50 15.76 -35.37
C LYS A 65 -41.97 15.36 -35.19
N ASN A 66 -42.34 15.03 -33.95
CA ASN A 66 -43.56 15.51 -33.25
C ASN A 66 -43.38 15.13 -31.76
N THR A 67 -43.29 15.98 -30.73
CA THR A 67 -44.15 17.01 -30.11
C THR A 67 -45.55 16.60 -29.64
N GLY A 68 -45.74 16.70 -28.31
CA GLY A 68 -46.99 16.99 -27.58
C GLY A 68 -47.50 15.84 -26.71
N SER A 69 -48.06 15.99 -25.50
CA SER A 69 -48.15 17.01 -24.43
C SER A 69 -49.23 16.51 -23.44
N GLY A 70 -49.11 16.81 -22.13
CA GLY A 70 -50.18 16.73 -21.10
C GLY A 70 -49.85 15.76 -19.96
N ALA A 71 -49.49 16.15 -18.72
CA ALA A 71 -50.20 16.94 -17.68
C ALA A 71 -51.53 16.25 -17.28
N GLU A 72 -51.87 15.91 -16.02
CA GLU A 72 -51.84 16.60 -14.71
C GLU A 72 -51.99 15.56 -13.55
N LYS A 73 -51.25 15.66 -12.42
CA LYS A 73 -51.56 16.24 -11.08
C LYS A 73 -52.50 15.49 -10.12
N GLY A 74 -52.09 15.52 -8.83
CA GLY A 74 -52.90 15.36 -7.61
C GLY A 74 -52.34 14.25 -6.68
N SER A 75 -51.41 14.48 -5.75
CA SER A 75 -51.47 15.20 -4.45
C SER A 75 -52.58 14.71 -3.52
N VAL A 76 -52.23 14.17 -2.33
CA VAL A 76 -52.72 14.57 -0.99
C VAL A 76 -51.84 13.92 0.11
N LYS A 77 -51.56 14.72 1.15
CA LYS A 77 -50.84 14.45 2.40
C LYS A 77 -51.76 13.82 3.46
N ASN A 78 -51.20 13.10 4.45
CA ASN A 78 -51.40 13.47 5.87
C ASN A 78 -50.50 12.70 6.84
N ALA A 79 -50.23 13.35 7.98
CA ALA A 79 -49.36 12.95 9.07
C ALA A 79 -50.15 12.41 10.29
N ASN A 80 -49.54 11.52 11.09
CA ASN A 80 -49.42 11.58 12.56
C ASN A 80 -48.79 10.29 13.14
N SER A 81 -47.89 10.44 14.11
CA SER A 81 -47.24 9.41 14.97
C SER A 81 -48.08 9.12 16.25
N PRO A 82 -47.58 8.41 17.29
CA PRO A 82 -46.85 7.14 17.39
C PRO A 82 -47.58 6.12 18.31
N GLY A 83 -47.17 4.84 18.31
CA GLY A 83 -47.66 3.84 19.26
C GLY A 83 -46.74 2.63 19.37
N THR A 84 -46.29 2.35 20.60
CA THR A 84 -45.49 1.22 21.06
C THR A 84 -46.20 -0.12 20.93
N GLU A 85 -45.53 -1.17 20.45
CA GLU A 85 -45.70 -2.51 21.01
C GLU A 85 -44.47 -3.41 20.74
N LYS A 86 -44.14 -4.20 21.76
CA LYS A 86 -43.08 -5.21 21.77
C LYS A 86 -43.55 -6.42 20.98
N GLU A 87 -42.69 -7.01 20.14
CA GLU A 87 -42.73 -8.46 19.96
C GLU A 87 -41.35 -9.04 19.68
N ARG A 88 -41.07 -10.10 20.43
CA ARG A 88 -39.87 -10.91 20.45
C ARG A 88 -40.18 -12.14 19.62
N VAL A 89 -39.52 -12.33 18.48
CA VAL A 89 -39.55 -13.62 17.77
C VAL A 89 -38.13 -14.06 17.42
N THR A 90 -37.86 -15.25 17.90
CA THR A 90 -36.71 -16.14 17.75
C THR A 90 -36.40 -16.48 16.29
N GLY A 91 -35.12 -16.70 16.01
CA GLY A 91 -34.58 -16.83 14.66
C GLY A 91 -35.07 -18.01 13.84
N THR A 92 -34.87 -17.89 12.53
CA THR A 92 -34.60 -19.01 11.63
C THR A 92 -33.74 -18.51 10.48
N SER A 93 -32.88 -19.41 10.00
CA SER A 93 -31.75 -19.32 9.08
C SER A 93 -31.90 -18.48 7.81
N LEU A 94 -30.84 -17.75 7.47
CA LEU A 94 -30.54 -17.32 6.09
C LEU A 94 -29.72 -18.40 5.37
N PRO A 95 -30.04 -18.75 4.10
CA PRO A 95 -29.30 -19.74 3.33
C PRO A 95 -28.11 -19.13 2.56
N GLY A 96 -27.02 -19.90 2.46
CA GLY A 96 -26.05 -19.76 1.36
C GLY A 96 -24.61 -19.37 1.72
N ILE A 97 -23.95 -20.12 2.61
CA ILE A 97 -22.49 -20.12 2.72
C ILE A 97 -21.94 -20.89 1.51
N LEU A 98 -21.22 -20.20 0.62
CA LEU A 98 -20.36 -20.84 -0.37
C LEU A 98 -19.19 -21.51 0.37
N PRO A 99 -18.80 -22.76 0.00
CA PRO A 99 -17.80 -23.49 0.76
C PRO A 99 -16.44 -22.81 0.70
N ALA A 100 -15.80 -22.72 1.86
CA ALA A 100 -14.43 -22.29 2.04
C ALA A 100 -13.50 -23.14 1.15
N GLY A 101 -12.93 -22.50 0.13
CA GLY A 101 -11.78 -23.04 -0.58
C GLY A 101 -10.63 -23.21 0.41
N GLN A 102 -10.15 -24.44 0.50
CA GLN A 102 -9.03 -24.85 1.35
C GLN A 102 -7.79 -23.99 1.03
N SER A 103 -7.32 -23.20 1.99
CA SER A 103 -5.94 -22.72 1.96
C SER A 103 -5.03 -23.91 2.31
N PRO A 104 -4.06 -24.29 1.45
CA PRO A 104 -3.01 -25.16 1.89
C PRO A 104 -2.12 -24.35 2.83
N GLY A 105 -2.21 -24.64 4.13
CA GLY A 105 -1.12 -24.40 5.04
C GLY A 105 0.09 -25.19 4.56
N GLY A 106 1.00 -24.52 3.88
CA GLY A 106 2.28 -25.06 3.45
C GLY A 106 3.36 -24.06 3.87
N GLN A 107 4.37 -24.54 4.59
CA GLN A 107 5.62 -23.79 4.76
C GLN A 107 6.13 -23.34 3.37
N PRO A 108 6.80 -22.18 3.26
CA PRO A 108 7.35 -21.74 1.99
C PRO A 108 8.25 -22.85 1.42
N PRO A 109 8.09 -23.23 0.15
CA PRO A 109 8.94 -24.26 -0.44
C PRO A 109 10.39 -23.78 -0.42
N GLU A 110 11.27 -24.68 0.01
CA GLU A 110 12.71 -24.48 0.23
C GLU A 110 13.52 -24.21 -1.07
N ASN A 111 12.86 -23.75 -2.14
CA ASN A 111 13.41 -23.37 -3.45
C ASN A 111 12.56 -22.30 -4.17
N ALA A 112 11.95 -21.35 -3.45
CA ALA A 112 11.17 -20.27 -4.08
C ALA A 112 12.08 -19.22 -4.75
N THR A 113 12.53 -19.49 -5.97
CA THR A 113 13.23 -18.49 -6.80
C THR A 113 12.21 -17.47 -7.32
N GLY A 114 12.04 -16.34 -6.62
CA GLY A 114 11.13 -15.29 -7.07
C GLY A 114 11.08 -14.09 -6.13
N VAL A 115 10.28 -13.09 -6.50
CA VAL A 115 9.94 -11.94 -5.66
C VAL A 115 8.51 -12.07 -5.18
N HIS A 116 8.19 -11.50 -4.02
CA HIS A 116 6.83 -11.40 -3.55
C HIS A 116 6.18 -10.15 -4.16
N LEU A 117 5.29 -10.32 -5.13
CA LEU A 117 4.55 -9.23 -5.77
C LEU A 117 3.19 -9.08 -5.11
N TRP A 118 2.99 -7.95 -4.43
CA TRP A 118 1.74 -7.62 -3.73
C TRP A 118 1.10 -6.38 -4.34
N VAL A 119 -0.20 -6.44 -4.57
CA VAL A 119 -1.02 -5.31 -5.03
C VAL A 119 -2.24 -5.21 -4.14
N THR A 120 -2.38 -4.09 -3.45
CA THR A 120 -3.45 -3.84 -2.48
C THR A 120 -4.13 -2.49 -2.71
N GLN A 121 -5.24 -2.26 -2.00
CA GLN A 121 -5.90 -0.97 -1.94
C GLN A 121 -6.18 -0.56 -0.51
N ASP A 122 -6.37 0.75 -0.36
CA ASP A 122 -6.82 1.41 0.85
C ASP A 122 -5.92 1.07 2.05
N PHE A 123 -4.61 1.28 1.87
CA PHE A 123 -3.58 1.04 2.88
C PHE A 123 -3.51 -0.44 3.30
N GLY A 124 -3.48 -1.34 2.32
CA GLY A 124 -3.33 -2.78 2.52
C GLY A 124 -4.59 -3.52 2.98
N ARG A 125 -5.75 -2.85 3.01
CA ARG A 125 -7.02 -3.43 3.49
C ARG A 125 -7.62 -4.45 2.53
N SER A 126 -7.49 -4.20 1.24
CA SER A 126 -8.00 -5.07 0.19
C SER A 126 -6.81 -5.61 -0.61
N SER A 127 -6.68 -6.93 -0.70
CA SER A 127 -5.68 -7.56 -1.55
C SER A 127 -6.27 -7.85 -2.93
N MET A 128 -5.67 -7.26 -3.97
CA MET A 128 -6.03 -7.50 -5.37
C MET A 128 -5.18 -8.62 -5.99
N TYR A 129 -3.91 -8.72 -5.59
CA TYR A 129 -2.98 -9.73 -6.06
C TYR A 129 -1.86 -9.95 -5.02
N ALA A 130 -1.49 -11.19 -4.78
CA ALA A 130 -0.43 -11.52 -3.83
C ALA A 130 0.18 -12.89 -4.14
N GLU A 131 1.26 -12.91 -4.90
CA GLU A 131 1.95 -14.15 -5.28
C GLU A 131 3.46 -14.00 -5.22
N THR A 132 4.15 -15.13 -5.13
CA THR A 132 5.59 -15.19 -5.40
C THR A 132 5.76 -15.47 -6.89
N VAL A 133 6.38 -14.53 -7.60
CA VAL A 133 6.51 -14.58 -9.06
C VAL A 133 7.98 -14.69 -9.47
N GLY A 134 8.23 -15.45 -10.53
CA GLY A 134 9.55 -15.52 -11.15
C GLY A 134 9.88 -14.23 -11.91
N PHE A 135 11.18 -13.97 -12.10
CA PHE A 135 11.70 -12.85 -12.88
C PHE A 135 12.98 -13.27 -13.58
N ARG A 136 13.35 -12.58 -14.66
CA ARG A 136 14.65 -12.78 -15.33
C ARG A 136 15.69 -11.86 -14.71
N PRO A 137 16.97 -12.24 -14.71
CA PRO A 137 18.05 -11.35 -14.31
C PRO A 137 17.97 -10.01 -15.05
N GLY A 138 17.89 -8.91 -14.30
CA GLY A 138 17.79 -7.55 -14.83
C GLY A 138 16.38 -7.07 -15.17
N ASP A 139 15.33 -7.88 -15.00
CA ASP A 139 13.96 -7.37 -15.05
C ASP A 139 13.77 -6.33 -13.92
N ALA A 140 13.19 -5.18 -14.25
CA ALA A 140 12.85 -4.16 -13.26
C ALA A 140 11.50 -4.49 -12.58
N ALA A 141 11.19 -3.82 -11.46
CA ALA A 141 9.93 -3.98 -10.76
C ALA A 141 8.71 -3.73 -11.67
N LEU A 142 8.81 -2.80 -12.63
CA LEU A 142 7.78 -2.54 -13.63
C LEU A 142 7.64 -3.70 -14.63
N ASP A 143 8.74 -4.32 -15.07
CA ASP A 143 8.69 -5.49 -15.96
C ASP A 143 7.99 -6.65 -15.27
N ILE A 144 8.33 -6.90 -14.00
CA ILE A 144 7.71 -7.95 -13.19
C ILE A 144 6.22 -7.67 -13.02
N LEU A 145 5.84 -6.43 -12.70
CA LEU A 145 4.43 -6.05 -12.60
C LEU A 145 3.69 -6.30 -13.94
N ASN A 146 4.24 -5.82 -15.06
CA ASN A 146 3.64 -5.93 -16.39
C ASN A 146 3.55 -7.37 -16.91
N ASN A 147 4.46 -8.25 -16.52
CA ASN A 147 4.44 -9.65 -16.92
C ASN A 147 3.35 -10.46 -16.19
N ASN A 148 2.86 -9.97 -15.04
CA ASN A 148 1.91 -10.69 -14.20
C ASN A 148 0.52 -10.04 -14.17
N LEU A 149 0.40 -8.74 -14.44
CA LEU A 149 -0.83 -7.98 -14.32
C LEU A 149 -1.04 -7.04 -15.51
N ASN A 150 -2.30 -6.68 -15.77
CA ASN A 150 -2.62 -5.71 -16.79
C ASN A 150 -2.36 -4.30 -16.25
N ILE A 151 -1.39 -3.60 -16.82
CA ILE A 151 -1.05 -2.24 -16.39
C ILE A 151 -1.18 -1.23 -17.52
N GLU A 152 -1.46 0.00 -17.13
CA GLU A 152 -1.33 1.17 -18.00
C GLU A 152 -0.31 2.12 -17.39
N THR A 153 0.53 2.72 -18.22
CA THR A 153 1.57 3.66 -17.78
C THR A 153 1.34 5.05 -18.37
N ALA A 154 1.75 6.10 -17.65
CA ALA A 154 1.77 7.48 -18.11
C ALA A 154 3.21 8.05 -18.14
N HIS A 155 3.36 9.30 -18.58
CA HIS A 155 4.63 10.06 -18.53
C HIS A 155 5.83 9.37 -19.19
N GLY A 156 5.63 8.77 -20.36
CA GLY A 156 6.70 8.09 -21.10
C GLY A 156 6.99 6.66 -20.62
N GLY A 157 6.08 6.06 -19.85
CA GLY A 157 6.15 4.65 -19.46
C GLY A 157 6.65 4.39 -18.05
N THR A 158 7.10 5.43 -17.34
CA THR A 158 7.77 5.31 -16.03
C THR A 158 6.81 5.40 -14.84
N PHE A 159 5.60 5.93 -15.05
CA PHE A 159 4.58 6.07 -14.02
C PHE A 159 3.45 5.07 -14.22
N VAL A 160 3.19 4.21 -13.24
CA VAL A 160 2.06 3.27 -13.29
C VAL A 160 0.76 4.05 -13.05
N ASN A 161 -0.08 4.14 -14.08
CA ASN A 161 -1.35 4.83 -14.04
C ASN A 161 -2.52 3.90 -13.68
N SER A 162 -2.42 2.61 -13.99
CA SER A 162 -3.48 1.63 -13.71
C SER A 162 -2.88 0.26 -13.46
N ILE A 163 -3.49 -0.50 -12.54
CA ILE A 163 -3.24 -1.93 -12.33
C ILE A 163 -4.59 -2.63 -12.27
N ASN A 164 -4.78 -3.63 -13.13
CA ASN A 164 -6.01 -4.42 -13.26
C ASN A 164 -7.30 -3.57 -13.31
N GLY A 165 -7.25 -2.44 -14.02
CA GLY A 165 -8.41 -1.55 -14.24
C GLY A 165 -8.64 -0.52 -13.15
N VAL A 166 -7.90 -0.55 -12.04
CA VAL A 166 -7.94 0.52 -11.03
C VAL A 166 -6.94 1.60 -11.43
N ALA A 167 -7.46 2.69 -11.99
CA ALA A 167 -6.66 3.81 -12.48
C ALA A 167 -6.43 4.90 -11.41
N SER A 168 -5.36 5.68 -11.60
CA SER A 168 -5.08 6.91 -10.86
C SER A 168 -6.34 7.77 -10.79
N GLY A 169 -6.70 8.18 -9.58
CA GLY A 169 -7.76 9.16 -9.37
C GLY A 169 -7.34 10.57 -9.80
N TYR A 170 -6.05 10.79 -10.07
CA TYR A 170 -5.48 12.11 -10.27
C TYR A 170 -5.03 12.35 -11.71
N THR A 171 -4.22 11.44 -12.25
CA THR A 171 -3.57 11.55 -13.56
C THR A 171 -4.61 11.49 -14.68
N GLY A 172 -4.51 12.41 -15.64
CA GLY A 172 -5.48 12.53 -16.74
C GLY A 172 -6.88 13.02 -16.33
N LYS A 173 -7.12 13.34 -15.05
CA LYS A 173 -8.40 13.88 -14.55
C LYS A 173 -8.35 15.39 -14.37
N SER A 174 -9.51 16.05 -14.53
CA SER A 174 -9.66 17.50 -14.37
C SER A 174 -10.86 17.87 -13.51
N GLY A 175 -10.85 19.08 -12.96
CA GLY A 175 -11.96 19.62 -12.17
C GLY A 175 -12.42 18.69 -11.03
N GLY A 176 -13.75 18.55 -10.91
CA GLY A 176 -14.41 17.77 -9.87
C GLY A 176 -14.24 16.26 -9.97
N GLU A 177 -13.60 15.73 -11.01
CA GLU A 177 -13.27 14.30 -11.15
C GLU A 177 -11.94 13.94 -10.50
N ARG A 178 -11.07 14.94 -10.28
CA ARG A 178 -9.74 14.72 -9.70
C ARG A 178 -9.88 14.27 -8.23
N ARG A 179 -9.27 13.15 -7.90
CA ARG A 179 -9.15 12.58 -6.55
C ARG A 179 -7.68 12.38 -6.27
N LYS A 180 -7.25 12.67 -5.03
CA LYS A 180 -5.86 12.44 -4.61
C LYS A 180 -5.68 10.98 -4.20
N LYS A 181 -5.96 10.06 -5.13
CA LYS A 181 -5.69 8.62 -5.00
C LYS A 181 -4.77 8.18 -6.12
N ASP A 182 -3.72 7.45 -5.79
CA ASP A 182 -2.76 6.94 -6.78
C ASP A 182 -2.06 5.67 -6.30
N TRP A 183 -1.29 5.08 -7.21
CA TRP A 183 -0.44 3.92 -6.94
C TRP A 183 0.92 4.35 -6.39
N PHE A 184 1.29 3.78 -5.25
CA PHE A 184 2.62 3.88 -4.67
C PHE A 184 3.20 2.50 -4.48
N TYR A 185 4.53 2.41 -4.41
CA TYR A 185 5.18 1.14 -4.16
C TYR A 185 6.32 1.21 -3.16
N TRP A 186 6.47 0.10 -2.44
CA TRP A 186 7.51 -0.16 -1.46
C TRP A 186 8.31 -1.36 -1.90
N VAL A 187 9.59 -1.33 -1.60
CA VAL A 187 10.46 -2.52 -1.63
C VAL A 187 10.86 -2.84 -0.21
N ASN A 188 10.59 -4.06 0.23
CA ASN A 188 10.99 -4.53 1.56
C ASN A 188 10.54 -3.55 2.67
N GLY A 189 9.32 -3.02 2.54
CA GLY A 189 8.72 -2.07 3.51
C GLY A 189 9.25 -0.63 3.45
N VAL A 190 10.15 -0.31 2.52
CA VAL A 190 10.70 1.05 2.30
C VAL A 190 10.16 1.61 0.99
N MET A 191 9.58 2.82 1.03
CA MET A 191 9.04 3.46 -0.17
C MET A 191 10.18 3.70 -1.16
N ALA A 192 10.01 3.31 -2.42
CA ALA A 192 11.08 3.44 -3.39
C ALA A 192 11.39 4.91 -3.73
N SER A 193 12.68 5.21 -3.95
CA SER A 193 13.15 6.54 -4.36
C SER A 193 13.32 6.71 -5.87
N VAL A 194 13.16 5.63 -6.63
CA VAL A 194 13.35 5.56 -8.07
C VAL A 194 12.03 5.15 -8.72
N GLY A 195 11.95 5.22 -10.06
CA GLY A 195 10.83 4.63 -10.79
C GLY A 195 10.85 3.10 -10.74
N ALA A 196 9.70 2.46 -10.90
CA ALA A 196 9.61 1.00 -10.92
C ALA A 196 10.33 0.37 -12.13
N ASP A 197 10.54 1.15 -13.19
CA ASP A 197 11.35 0.80 -14.37
C ASP A 197 12.87 0.78 -14.07
N GLN A 198 13.30 1.28 -12.91
CA GLN A 198 14.71 1.41 -12.54
C GLN A 198 15.10 0.48 -11.39
N PHE A 199 14.15 0.04 -10.57
CA PHE A 199 14.44 -0.84 -9.44
C PHE A 199 14.56 -2.29 -9.90
N VAL A 200 15.73 -2.91 -9.72
CA VAL A 200 15.97 -4.33 -10.04
C VAL A 200 15.98 -5.14 -8.74
N PRO A 201 14.95 -5.96 -8.47
CA PRO A 201 14.84 -6.74 -7.24
C PRO A 201 15.70 -8.02 -7.27
N GLY A 202 15.96 -8.56 -6.09
CA GLY A 202 16.54 -9.89 -5.89
C GLY A 202 15.51 -10.90 -5.35
N THR A 203 15.84 -12.19 -5.43
CA THR A 203 15.01 -13.27 -4.88
C THR A 203 14.68 -13.04 -3.41
N GLY A 204 13.40 -13.15 -3.05
CA GLY A 204 12.87 -12.91 -1.71
C GLY A 204 12.43 -11.47 -1.46
N ASP A 205 12.78 -10.50 -2.31
CA ASP A 205 12.32 -9.13 -2.12
C ASP A 205 10.79 -9.05 -2.25
N VAL A 206 10.19 -8.21 -1.41
CA VAL A 206 8.78 -7.82 -1.48
C VAL A 206 8.67 -6.55 -2.30
N ILE A 207 7.91 -6.62 -3.40
CA ILE A 207 7.49 -5.47 -4.20
C ILE A 207 6.00 -5.27 -3.92
N TRP A 208 5.69 -4.25 -3.13
CA TRP A 208 4.33 -3.99 -2.68
C TRP A 208 3.80 -2.71 -3.29
N TRP A 209 2.76 -2.82 -4.12
CA TRP A 209 1.97 -1.72 -4.65
C TRP A 209 0.70 -1.52 -3.82
N ASP A 210 0.36 -0.29 -3.47
CA ASP A 210 -0.91 0.04 -2.84
C ASP A 210 -1.56 1.28 -3.48
N TYR A 211 -2.86 1.16 -3.77
CA TYR A 211 -3.69 2.28 -4.22
C TYR A 211 -4.42 2.91 -3.05
N HIS A 212 -4.06 4.13 -2.67
CA HIS A 212 -4.67 4.83 -1.53
C HIS A 212 -4.73 6.34 -1.71
N ASP A 213 -5.42 6.99 -0.78
CA ASP A 213 -5.53 8.44 -0.71
C ASP A 213 -4.26 9.08 -0.13
N TRP A 214 -3.71 10.05 -0.85
CA TRP A 214 -2.52 10.81 -0.48
C TRP A 214 -2.86 12.27 -0.12
N SER A 215 -4.13 12.57 0.17
CA SER A 215 -4.60 13.95 0.34
C SER A 215 -4.00 14.68 1.54
N THR A 216 -3.80 13.94 2.64
CA THR A 216 -3.15 14.41 3.88
C THR A 216 -1.66 14.06 3.90
N THR A 217 -1.31 12.86 3.46
CA THR A 217 0.05 12.32 3.53
C THR A 217 0.52 11.97 2.14
N MET A 218 1.40 12.80 1.57
CA MET A 218 1.87 12.61 0.20
C MET A 218 2.76 11.38 0.05
N PHE A 219 3.54 11.06 1.09
CA PHE A 219 4.47 9.93 1.09
C PHE A 219 4.48 9.26 2.46
N VAL A 220 4.49 7.92 2.47
CA VAL A 220 4.70 7.10 3.67
C VAL A 220 6.02 6.34 3.51
N PRO A 221 7.15 6.88 4.01
CA PRO A 221 8.47 6.35 3.69
C PRO A 221 8.73 4.90 4.13
N ALA A 222 8.03 4.44 5.18
CA ALA A 222 8.22 3.12 5.75
C ALA A 222 6.88 2.54 6.20
N VAL A 223 6.70 1.23 6.02
CA VAL A 223 5.51 0.47 6.41
C VAL A 223 5.90 -0.82 7.12
N ILE A 224 5.02 -1.32 7.99
CA ILE A 224 5.31 -2.53 8.78
C ILE A 224 4.96 -3.84 8.06
N GLY A 225 4.14 -3.76 7.01
CA GLY A 225 3.48 -4.92 6.42
C GLY A 225 4.38 -5.88 5.65
N ALA A 226 5.62 -5.49 5.40
CA ALA A 226 6.65 -6.33 4.79
C ALA A 226 7.63 -6.92 5.82
N TYR A 227 7.32 -6.91 7.13
CA TYR A 227 8.16 -7.56 8.14
C TYR A 227 8.46 -9.02 7.76
N PRO A 228 9.71 -9.50 7.83
CA PRO A 228 10.91 -8.86 8.40
C PRO A 228 11.81 -8.16 7.36
N GLU A 229 11.36 -8.00 6.11
CA GLU A 229 12.17 -7.59 4.97
C GLU A 229 13.01 -6.30 5.11
N PRO A 230 12.53 -5.24 5.79
CA PRO A 230 13.37 -4.06 6.02
C PRO A 230 14.67 -4.40 6.77
N PHE A 231 14.65 -5.45 7.59
CA PHE A 231 15.76 -5.91 8.43
C PHE A 231 16.53 -7.07 7.78
N LEU A 232 15.84 -7.95 7.04
CA LEU A 232 16.43 -9.15 6.44
C LEU A 232 17.27 -8.81 5.19
N HIS A 233 16.62 -8.30 4.15
CA HIS A 233 17.26 -7.93 2.90
C HIS A 233 17.55 -6.43 2.82
N GLY A 234 16.75 -5.62 3.50
CA GLY A 234 16.82 -4.15 3.45
C GLY A 234 16.44 -3.59 2.07
N TYR A 235 16.47 -2.26 1.94
CA TYR A 235 16.24 -1.62 0.66
C TYR A 235 17.45 -1.81 -0.26
N ASN A 236 17.20 -2.19 -1.53
CA ASN A 236 18.24 -2.46 -2.52
C ASN A 236 19.27 -3.51 -2.07
N ARG A 237 18.81 -4.51 -1.29
CA ARG A 237 19.66 -5.61 -0.79
C ARG A 237 20.82 -5.18 0.09
N GLN A 238 20.76 -3.96 0.64
CA GLN A 238 21.74 -3.46 1.58
C GLN A 238 21.31 -3.79 3.01
N ASN A 239 21.52 -5.04 3.42
CA ASN A 239 21.40 -5.41 4.83
C ASN A 239 22.54 -4.75 5.62
N ARG A 240 22.18 -3.86 6.55
CA ARG A 240 23.10 -3.11 7.41
C ARG A 240 23.03 -3.56 8.88
N GLY A 241 22.41 -4.71 9.13
CA GLY A 241 22.06 -5.20 10.45
C GLY A 241 20.87 -4.47 11.07
N ALA A 242 20.23 -5.13 12.02
CA ALA A 242 19.15 -4.57 12.83
C ALA A 242 19.66 -4.17 14.22
N VAL A 243 19.28 -2.98 14.67
CA VAL A 243 19.57 -2.51 16.03
C VAL A 243 18.27 -2.36 16.81
N ILE A 244 18.19 -2.97 17.99
CA ILE A 244 17.07 -2.81 18.91
C ILE A 244 17.51 -1.88 20.05
N LEU A 245 16.87 -0.72 20.17
CA LEU A 245 17.12 0.29 21.19
C LEU A 245 16.03 0.21 22.26
N TYR A 246 16.37 -0.16 23.48
CA TYR A 246 15.37 -0.43 24.52
C TYR A 246 15.38 0.59 25.66
N ALA A 247 14.19 0.97 26.12
CA ALA A 247 14.05 1.77 27.34
C ALA A 247 14.58 1.02 28.57
N ASP A 248 15.01 1.76 29.59
CA ASP A 248 15.54 1.19 30.83
C ASP A 248 14.55 0.19 31.46
N GLY A 249 15.04 -1.00 31.81
CA GLY A 249 14.21 -2.08 32.36
C GLY A 249 13.47 -2.94 31.32
N TYR A 250 13.60 -2.66 30.02
CA TYR A 250 12.93 -3.40 28.94
C TYR A 250 13.86 -4.29 28.09
N GLU A 251 15.02 -4.65 28.64
CA GLU A 251 15.99 -5.54 27.99
C GLU A 251 15.37 -6.89 27.60
N GLN A 252 14.50 -7.47 28.43
CA GLN A 252 13.88 -8.76 28.13
C GLN A 252 12.99 -8.71 26.88
N GLN A 253 12.27 -7.61 26.68
CA GLN A 253 11.43 -7.38 25.50
C GLN A 253 12.30 -7.19 24.25
N ALA A 254 13.41 -6.46 24.36
CA ALA A 254 14.39 -6.34 23.30
C ALA A 254 14.96 -7.71 22.90
N GLN A 255 15.31 -8.55 23.87
CA GLN A 255 15.80 -9.91 23.63
C GLN A 255 14.73 -10.85 23.05
N LYS A 256 13.44 -10.63 23.32
CA LYS A 256 12.35 -11.35 22.63
C LYS A 256 12.27 -10.98 21.16
N ILE A 257 12.29 -9.68 20.83
CA ILE A 257 12.30 -9.19 19.45
C ILE A 257 13.55 -9.70 18.72
N LYS A 258 14.72 -9.62 19.36
CA LYS A 258 15.99 -10.12 18.81
C LYS A 258 15.88 -11.58 18.38
N ARG A 259 15.42 -12.44 19.28
CA ARG A 259 15.22 -13.87 18.99
C ARG A 259 14.17 -14.10 17.90
N GLY A 260 13.13 -13.27 17.83
CA GLY A 260 12.13 -13.31 16.76
C GLY A 260 12.76 -13.02 15.38
N LEU A 261 13.56 -11.96 15.30
CA LEU A 261 14.31 -11.59 14.08
C LEU A 261 15.32 -12.67 13.67
N GLU A 262 16.11 -13.19 14.63
CA GLU A 262 17.09 -14.26 14.37
C GLU A 262 16.42 -15.54 13.86
N LYS A 263 15.24 -15.91 14.40
CA LYS A 263 14.43 -17.03 13.88
C LYS A 263 13.96 -16.82 12.45
N LEU A 264 13.87 -15.58 12.00
CA LEU A 264 13.54 -15.19 10.63
C LEU A 264 14.80 -14.94 9.79
N HIS A 265 15.97 -15.40 10.24
CA HIS A 265 17.27 -15.29 9.57
C HIS A 265 17.76 -13.85 9.36
N VAL A 266 17.23 -12.89 10.11
CA VAL A 266 17.77 -11.54 10.13
C VAL A 266 19.09 -11.58 10.88
N GLU A 267 20.17 -11.26 10.19
CA GLU A 267 21.52 -11.20 10.76
C GLU A 267 22.33 -10.05 10.11
N PRO A 268 23.15 -9.30 10.88
CA PRO A 268 23.27 -9.35 12.34
C PRO A 268 22.15 -8.59 13.05
N VAL A 269 21.81 -9.00 14.28
CA VAL A 269 20.89 -8.27 15.17
C VAL A 269 21.61 -7.94 16.48
N SER A 270 21.57 -6.67 16.90
CA SER A 270 22.08 -6.22 18.19
C SER A 270 20.98 -5.57 19.02
N ALA A 271 21.17 -5.56 20.34
CA ALA A 271 20.33 -4.83 21.27
C ALA A 271 21.21 -3.92 22.14
N ALA A 272 20.77 -2.69 22.37
CA ALA A 272 21.47 -1.70 23.18
C ALA A 272 20.47 -0.80 23.93
N PRO A 273 20.86 -0.25 25.10
CA PRO A 273 20.04 0.75 25.77
C PRO A 273 19.70 1.92 24.86
N PHE A 274 18.48 2.44 25.04
CA PHE A 274 17.98 3.56 24.26
C PHE A 274 18.81 4.83 24.50
N SER A 275 19.15 5.50 23.40
CA SER A 275 19.77 6.83 23.43
C SER A 275 19.43 7.62 22.17
N GLU A 276 19.42 8.95 22.30
CA GLU A 276 19.22 9.86 21.15
C GLU A 276 20.31 9.66 20.08
N GLU A 277 21.54 9.41 20.51
CA GLU A 277 22.65 9.09 19.61
C GLU A 277 22.41 7.78 18.85
N GLY A 278 21.85 6.77 19.52
CA GLY A 278 21.49 5.49 18.90
C GLY A 278 20.50 5.68 17.75
N ILE A 279 19.54 6.60 17.86
CA ILE A 279 18.64 6.94 16.75
C ILE A 279 19.38 7.74 15.67
N THR A 280 20.08 8.81 16.04
CA THR A 280 20.66 9.75 15.04
C THR A 280 21.84 9.21 14.26
N LYS A 281 22.67 8.36 14.88
CA LYS A 281 23.87 7.78 14.26
C LYS A 281 23.62 6.42 13.61
N ARG A 282 22.38 5.90 13.63
CA ARG A 282 22.05 4.61 13.00
C ARG A 282 22.39 4.64 11.52
N THR A 283 23.00 3.57 11.04
CA THR A 283 23.34 3.40 9.61
C THR A 283 22.39 2.43 8.92
N GLY A 284 21.64 1.63 9.69
CA GLY A 284 20.68 0.63 9.23
C GLY A 284 19.31 0.78 9.91
N PRO A 285 18.40 -0.16 9.63
CA PRO A 285 17.07 -0.17 10.24
C PRO A 285 17.17 -0.41 11.75
N ALA A 286 16.30 0.26 12.51
CA ALA A 286 16.28 0.17 13.97
C ALA A 286 14.87 -0.02 14.52
N ILE A 287 14.76 -0.68 15.67
CA ILE A 287 13.54 -0.83 16.45
C ILE A 287 13.76 -0.17 17.80
N VAL A 288 12.96 0.84 18.14
CA VAL A 288 12.89 1.38 19.50
C VAL A 288 11.78 0.64 20.25
N VAL A 289 12.11 0.12 21.43
CA VAL A 289 11.19 -0.68 22.26
C VAL A 289 11.06 -0.10 23.66
N GLY A 290 9.82 0.12 24.11
CA GLY A 290 9.54 0.66 25.44
C GLY A 290 8.17 1.32 25.54
N PRO A 291 7.63 1.55 26.75
CA PRO A 291 6.39 2.29 26.93
C PRO A 291 6.54 3.73 26.43
N TRP A 292 5.46 4.31 25.92
CA TRP A 292 5.51 5.67 25.39
C TRP A 292 5.89 6.71 26.47
N THR A 293 5.52 6.48 27.74
CA THR A 293 5.88 7.35 28.87
C THR A 293 7.38 7.54 29.05
N ASP A 294 8.16 6.52 28.68
CA ASP A 294 9.62 6.52 28.79
C ASP A 294 10.22 7.07 27.50
N LEU A 295 9.67 6.67 26.35
CA LEU A 295 10.15 7.08 25.03
C LEU A 295 9.90 8.57 24.74
N LYS A 296 8.82 9.17 25.25
CA LYS A 296 8.45 10.58 25.00
C LYS A 296 9.45 11.60 25.54
N GLN A 297 10.37 11.17 26.41
CA GLN A 297 11.47 12.00 26.91
C GLN A 297 12.44 12.37 25.78
N SER A 298 12.52 11.55 24.74
CA SER A 298 13.28 11.87 23.53
C SER A 298 12.63 12.98 22.72
N GLU A 299 13.41 14.00 22.37
CA GLU A 299 12.97 15.08 21.49
C GLU A 299 12.69 14.57 20.08
N ILE A 300 13.47 13.59 19.61
CA ILE A 300 13.31 12.98 18.29
C ILE A 300 11.97 12.25 18.20
N LEU A 301 11.66 11.40 19.18
CA LEU A 301 10.43 10.61 19.19
C LEU A 301 9.21 11.50 19.40
N ARG A 302 9.30 12.52 20.26
CA ARG A 302 8.24 13.53 20.41
C ARG A 302 8.00 14.28 19.09
N GLY A 303 9.06 14.71 18.39
CA GLY A 303 8.95 15.35 17.09
C GLY A 303 8.35 14.46 16.00
N ILE A 304 8.60 13.14 16.04
CA ILE A 304 7.91 12.16 15.18
C ILE A 304 6.41 12.12 15.49
N ASN A 305 6.04 12.01 16.77
CA ASN A 305 4.64 12.01 17.21
C ASN A 305 3.92 13.35 16.92
N GLU A 306 4.62 14.48 16.98
CA GLU A 306 4.10 15.80 16.61
C GLU A 306 3.79 15.92 15.12
N ARG A 307 4.67 15.42 14.25
CA ARG A 307 4.42 15.38 12.80
C ARG A 307 3.29 14.43 12.43
N GLY A 308 3.13 13.33 13.19
CA GLY A 308 1.98 12.42 13.11
C GLY A 308 1.70 11.96 11.68
N VAL A 309 0.44 12.09 11.27
CA VAL A 309 -0.06 11.63 9.96
C VAL A 309 0.77 12.15 8.77
N LYS A 310 1.38 13.34 8.86
CA LYS A 310 2.21 13.91 7.78
C LYS A 310 3.45 13.07 7.46
N ASN A 311 3.89 12.23 8.38
CA ASN A 311 5.01 11.30 8.21
C ASN A 311 4.55 9.84 8.01
N GLY A 312 3.25 9.61 7.77
CA GLY A 312 2.66 8.27 7.70
C GLY A 312 2.43 7.62 9.06
N LEU A 313 2.51 8.38 10.16
CA LEU A 313 2.21 7.89 11.50
C LEU A 313 0.72 8.08 11.79
N TYR A 314 -0.06 7.01 11.66
CA TYR A 314 -1.52 7.01 11.85
C TYR A 314 -1.96 6.75 13.31
N VAL A 315 -1.12 7.14 14.26
CA VAL A 315 -1.41 7.18 15.69
C VAL A 315 -0.96 8.51 16.26
N LYS A 316 -1.61 8.95 17.33
CA LYS A 316 -1.16 10.10 18.13
C LYS A 316 -1.00 9.69 19.58
N PHE A 317 0.24 9.53 20.02
CA PHE A 317 0.54 9.15 21.40
C PHE A 317 0.35 10.31 22.38
N SER A 318 -0.17 10.00 23.56
CA SER A 318 -0.36 10.88 24.71
C SER A 318 0.13 10.19 25.98
N ASP A 319 -0.04 10.82 27.15
CA ASP A 319 0.52 10.32 28.41
C ASP A 319 -0.17 9.04 28.90
N ASP A 320 -1.47 8.91 28.65
CA ASP A 320 -2.32 7.84 29.17
C ASP A 320 -2.85 6.90 28.07
N GLY A 321 -2.40 7.08 26.82
CA GLY A 321 -2.97 6.37 25.68
C GLY A 321 -2.45 6.83 24.33
N PHE A 322 -3.20 6.48 23.29
CA PHE A 322 -3.00 7.04 21.95
C PHE A 322 -4.28 7.00 21.12
N ASP A 323 -4.44 8.01 20.27
CA ASP A 323 -5.53 8.05 19.30
C ASP A 323 -5.17 7.20 18.07
N LEU A 324 -6.17 6.47 17.57
CA LEU A 324 -6.11 5.77 16.28
C LEU A 324 -6.62 6.72 15.20
N LEU A 325 -5.80 6.98 14.19
CA LEU A 325 -6.11 7.97 13.17
C LEU A 325 -6.59 7.33 11.87
N THR A 326 -7.50 8.02 11.19
CA THR A 326 -7.82 7.77 9.79
C THR A 326 -6.69 8.24 8.86
N SER A 327 -6.78 7.92 7.58
CA SER A 327 -5.86 8.43 6.55
C SER A 327 -5.90 9.96 6.42
N SER A 328 -7.03 10.59 6.78
CA SER A 328 -7.16 12.05 6.83
C SER A 328 -6.55 12.69 8.09
N GLY A 329 -6.17 11.87 9.08
CA GLY A 329 -5.62 12.32 10.37
C GLY A 329 -6.69 12.61 11.43
N GLN A 330 -7.93 12.19 11.22
CA GLN A 330 -9.01 12.31 12.21
C GLN A 330 -8.95 11.16 13.20
N THR A 331 -9.24 11.42 14.47
CA THR A 331 -9.37 10.37 15.48
C THR A 331 -10.61 9.51 15.20
N ALA A 332 -10.40 8.21 14.97
CA ALA A 332 -11.46 7.21 14.75
C ALA A 332 -11.60 6.21 15.90
N GLY A 333 -10.69 6.25 16.86
CA GLY A 333 -10.72 5.44 18.06
C GLY A 333 -9.61 5.85 19.01
N THR A 334 -9.64 5.31 20.22
CA THR A 334 -8.59 5.55 21.21
C THR A 334 -8.18 4.23 21.84
N CYS A 335 -6.91 4.14 22.22
CA CYS A 335 -6.32 3.02 22.91
C CYS A 335 -5.79 3.51 24.26
N GLY A 336 -6.12 2.79 25.32
CA GLY A 336 -5.71 3.10 26.69
C GLY A 336 -4.86 1.98 27.28
N LYS A 337 -5.08 1.68 28.57
CA LYS A 337 -4.41 0.60 29.29
C LYS A 337 -4.35 -0.71 28.48
N ASP A 338 -3.26 -1.45 28.62
CA ASP A 338 -2.98 -2.73 27.96
C ASP A 338 -2.88 -2.67 26.43
N CYS A 339 -2.93 -1.47 25.81
CA CYS A 339 -2.77 -1.29 24.38
C CYS A 339 -1.31 -1.10 23.96
N GLY A 340 -0.93 -1.74 22.85
CA GLY A 340 0.37 -1.65 22.19
C GLY A 340 0.29 -1.01 20.80
N ALA A 341 1.42 -0.61 20.24
CA ALA A 341 1.53 -0.14 18.86
C ALA A 341 2.84 -0.60 18.21
N ILE A 342 2.76 -0.93 16.92
CA ILE A 342 3.90 -1.19 16.04
C ILE A 342 3.77 -0.24 14.86
N VAL A 343 4.70 0.68 14.72
CA VAL A 343 4.66 1.71 13.67
C VAL A 343 6.05 1.93 13.10
N ALA A 344 6.12 2.36 11.84
CA ALA A 344 7.37 2.64 11.17
C ALA A 344 7.39 4.08 10.65
N VAL A 345 8.56 4.71 10.70
CA VAL A 345 8.84 5.99 10.06
C VAL A 345 10.16 5.90 9.31
N GLY A 346 10.30 6.72 8.26
CA GLY A 346 11.54 6.82 7.49
C GLY A 346 11.99 8.27 7.35
N THR A 347 13.27 8.45 7.05
CA THR A 347 13.90 9.76 6.81
C THR A 347 13.69 10.26 5.37
N GLY A 348 13.18 9.40 4.48
CA GLY A 348 12.83 9.71 3.10
C GLY A 348 12.64 8.43 2.28
N SER A 349 12.26 8.56 1.02
CA SER A 349 12.15 7.43 0.09
C SER A 349 13.53 6.84 -0.22
N GLY A 350 13.60 5.51 -0.38
CA GLY A 350 14.81 4.73 -0.68
C GLY A 350 15.85 4.74 0.44
N LYS A 351 15.48 5.21 1.62
CA LYS A 351 16.33 5.27 2.81
C LYS A 351 16.07 4.06 3.69
N GLY A 352 16.99 3.09 3.65
CA GLY A 352 16.89 1.82 4.39
C GLY A 352 17.09 1.94 5.91
N ASP A 353 17.43 3.12 6.43
CA ASP A 353 17.56 3.43 7.86
C ASP A 353 16.20 3.69 8.52
N VAL A 354 15.19 2.87 8.23
CA VAL A 354 13.85 3.02 8.82
C VAL A 354 13.90 2.85 10.34
N LEU A 355 13.03 3.59 11.03
CA LEU A 355 12.88 3.53 12.48
C LEU A 355 11.50 2.98 12.81
N TRP A 356 11.48 1.84 13.47
CA TRP A 356 10.26 1.24 14.01
C TRP A 356 10.12 1.60 15.48
N LEU A 357 8.88 1.85 15.92
CA LEU A 357 8.54 1.93 17.33
C LEU A 357 7.65 0.74 17.67
N VAL A 358 8.10 -0.07 18.62
CA VAL A 358 7.32 -1.13 19.29
C VAL A 358 7.04 -0.63 20.69
N THR A 359 5.86 -0.09 20.90
CA THR A 359 5.53 0.65 22.12
C THR A 359 4.21 0.20 22.72
N GLY A 360 3.90 0.69 23.91
CA GLY A 360 2.64 0.46 24.59
C GLY A 360 2.34 1.55 25.60
N VAL A 361 1.07 1.63 26.01
CA VAL A 361 0.62 2.55 27.06
C VAL A 361 1.22 2.15 28.40
N ASP A 362 1.33 0.84 28.63
CA ASP A 362 1.97 0.25 29.80
C ASP A 362 2.80 -0.98 29.38
N ARG A 363 3.35 -1.66 30.38
CA ARG A 363 4.13 -2.88 30.16
C ARG A 363 3.34 -3.99 29.47
N GLN A 364 2.05 -4.15 29.80
CA GLN A 364 1.24 -5.21 29.21
C GLN A 364 0.94 -4.91 27.73
N GLY A 365 0.63 -3.66 27.41
CA GLY A 365 0.48 -3.20 26.02
C GLY A 365 1.74 -3.39 25.21
N LEU A 366 2.90 -3.08 25.78
CA LEU A 366 4.19 -3.35 25.14
C LEU A 366 4.41 -4.85 24.90
N GLU A 367 4.14 -5.71 25.89
CA GLU A 367 4.26 -7.17 25.73
C GLU A 367 3.34 -7.69 24.62
N ASN A 368 2.13 -7.14 24.49
CA ASN A 368 1.21 -7.49 23.41
C ASN A 368 1.81 -7.15 22.02
N ALA A 369 2.43 -5.97 21.87
CA ALA A 369 3.11 -5.57 20.64
C ALA A 369 4.36 -6.43 20.34
N VAL A 370 5.18 -6.71 21.36
CA VAL A 370 6.36 -7.59 21.26
C VAL A 370 5.97 -9.00 20.83
N ALA A 371 4.87 -9.54 21.39
CA ALA A 371 4.35 -10.86 21.03
C ALA A 371 3.87 -10.92 19.57
N VAL A 372 3.17 -9.89 19.09
CA VAL A 372 2.80 -9.81 17.66
C VAL A 372 4.05 -9.87 16.78
N LEU A 373 5.06 -9.04 17.06
CA LEU A 373 6.25 -8.97 16.23
C LEU A 373 7.10 -10.25 16.26
N SER A 374 7.22 -10.88 17.43
CA SER A 374 8.17 -11.98 17.66
C SER A 374 7.56 -13.38 17.44
N GLU A 375 6.23 -13.51 17.57
CA GLU A 375 5.54 -14.80 17.60
C GLU A 375 4.42 -14.90 16.56
N ARG A 376 3.80 -13.78 16.19
CA ARG A 376 2.66 -13.73 15.25
C ARG A 376 2.86 -12.71 14.12
N PRO A 377 4.03 -12.66 13.45
CA PRO A 377 4.38 -11.58 12.52
C PRO A 377 3.45 -11.51 11.29
N LEU A 378 2.80 -12.61 10.91
CA LEU A 378 1.85 -12.63 9.80
C LEU A 378 0.61 -11.76 10.05
N GLU A 379 0.27 -11.44 11.29
CA GLU A 379 -0.89 -10.60 11.61
C GLU A 379 -0.71 -9.14 11.22
N ILE A 380 0.52 -8.68 11.04
CA ILE A 380 0.81 -7.32 10.56
C ILE A 380 1.06 -7.27 9.05
N LYS A 381 0.91 -8.38 8.32
CA LYS A 381 1.06 -8.39 6.86
C LYS A 381 0.14 -7.35 6.23
N TYR A 382 0.65 -6.60 5.26
CA TYR A 382 -0.05 -5.48 4.59
C TYR A 382 -0.42 -4.28 5.49
N CYS A 383 0.03 -4.22 6.73
CA CYS A 383 -0.25 -3.06 7.58
C CYS A 383 0.73 -1.90 7.31
N PHE A 384 0.24 -0.66 7.28
CA PHE A 384 1.11 0.52 7.27
C PHE A 384 1.62 0.80 8.69
N GLY A 385 0.74 0.66 9.67
CA GLY A 385 1.04 0.54 11.11
C GLY A 385 0.01 -0.38 11.78
N ALA A 386 0.20 -0.69 13.05
CA ALA A 386 -0.73 -1.49 13.83
C ALA A 386 -0.88 -0.96 15.25
N ALA A 387 -2.11 -0.89 15.73
CA ALA A 387 -2.42 -0.88 17.16
C ALA A 387 -2.73 -2.31 17.61
N ILE A 388 -2.51 -2.59 18.89
CA ILE A 388 -2.75 -3.89 19.50
C ILE A 388 -3.61 -3.64 20.73
N ASP A 389 -4.87 -4.03 20.65
CA ASP A 389 -5.83 -3.93 21.76
C ASP A 389 -6.28 -5.34 22.13
N SER A 390 -6.13 -5.70 23.41
CA SER A 390 -6.55 -7.00 23.93
C SER A 390 -5.94 -8.16 23.12
N GLY A 391 -4.69 -7.99 22.67
CA GLY A 391 -3.94 -8.95 21.85
C GLY A 391 -4.31 -8.99 20.36
N LYS A 392 -5.34 -8.25 19.93
CA LYS A 392 -5.79 -8.20 18.53
C LYS A 392 -5.10 -7.07 17.77
N VAL A 393 -4.63 -7.37 16.56
CA VAL A 393 -4.08 -6.37 15.65
C VAL A 393 -5.20 -5.55 15.02
N ILE A 394 -5.12 -4.23 15.16
CA ILE A 394 -5.93 -3.24 14.48
C ILE A 394 -5.02 -2.55 13.46
N PRO A 395 -5.15 -2.83 12.15
CA PRO A 395 -4.34 -2.17 11.15
C PRO A 395 -4.61 -0.67 11.13
N LEU A 396 -3.60 0.11 10.76
CA LEU A 396 -3.65 1.56 10.66
C LEU A 396 -3.25 1.99 9.25
N PRO A 397 -3.86 3.05 8.69
CA PRO A 397 -4.92 3.88 9.29
C PRO A 397 -6.26 3.14 9.49
N VAL A 398 -7.08 3.66 10.39
CA VAL A 398 -8.49 3.22 10.53
C VAL A 398 -9.29 3.75 9.33
N GLN A 399 -10.23 2.95 8.83
CA GLN A 399 -11.06 3.30 7.66
C GLN A 399 -12.37 3.96 8.09
#